data_AF-A3JPT4-F1
#
_entry.id   AF-A3JPT4-F1
#
_cell.length_a   1.000
_cell.length_b   1.000
_cell.length_c   1.000
_cell.angle_alpha   90.00
_cell.angle_beta   90.00
_cell.angle_gamma   90.00
#
_symmetry.space_group_name_H-M   'P 1'
#
loop_
_entity.id
_entity.type
_entity.pdbx_description
1 polymer ?
#
loop_
_entity_poly.entity_id
_entity_poly.type
_entity_poly.pdbx_seq_one_letter_code
_entity_poly.pdbx_strand_id
1 'polypeptide(L)'
;MFSLINNLPHLQIVQITTRQLRSDAVAGMQRWCPPKSSTKITLFDLSGVGNASESGISAMIFIAQGNANVGFLGANHSVQRKLVKLGLDKELRLFSDAKEALENPWVKRRRLKGTKAVVLAAGKGSRCAPLTFNMPKPMLPILGRPIIEHLLEHFGRFGLEDVVINPVYLGPQIIQHLKCGAAFGKHIQYANEGHFKGELWWDNAIGSASSLLKMHQENAAFFDDFFVFCGDALIDLNLAEMMEQHKRSGAAVTIAAQRVDPTCVEKFGIIDCNSLDQITAFQEKPKISEAISNLANTGIYIFNPSILDKIPLIQACDIGTHLLPKLLAEGVDLNVYQSTFTWLDVGCGKDFFDTNHKILDGGYKFIKHSAKEFSPGQFLSEGAEINSKAKVSGPVFLAENAYVDAGATINGPVFLGPNSIAEKGSFIKNSLLFQNTRAHSGAFVDGMITDGNWAFAHAFATAAALNVSPLDYVSSTTGIAKDGQQIEPVKLRIAS
;
A
#
# COMPACT_ATOMS: atom_id res chain seq x y z
N MET A 1 -6.60 -26.57 -10.63
CA MET A 1 -6.73 -25.87 -9.33
C MET A 1 -5.83 -26.49 -8.27
N PHE A 2 -5.98 -27.79 -7.94
CA PHE A 2 -5.09 -28.47 -6.97
C PHE A 2 -3.58 -28.40 -7.30
N SER A 3 -3.18 -28.49 -8.58
CA SER A 3 -1.77 -28.37 -8.99
C SER A 3 -1.19 -26.96 -8.83
N LEU A 4 -2.03 -25.91 -8.95
CA LEU A 4 -1.63 -24.51 -8.72
C LEU A 4 -1.41 -24.24 -7.23
N ILE A 5 -2.30 -24.77 -6.38
CA ILE A 5 -2.25 -24.53 -4.93
C ILE A 5 -1.05 -25.20 -4.27
N ASN A 6 -0.63 -26.38 -4.76
CA ASN A 6 0.54 -27.08 -4.24
C ASN A 6 1.89 -26.43 -4.61
N ASN A 7 1.89 -25.41 -5.47
CA ASN A 7 3.08 -24.63 -5.83
C ASN A 7 3.23 -23.36 -5.00
N LEU A 8 2.32 -23.08 -4.06
CA LEU A 8 2.47 -21.94 -3.16
C LEU A 8 3.56 -22.25 -2.11
N PRO A 9 4.61 -21.42 -1.99
CA PRO A 9 5.74 -21.72 -1.10
C PRO A 9 5.32 -21.88 0.38
N HIS A 10 4.23 -21.22 0.77
CA HIS A 10 3.72 -21.21 2.14
C HIS A 10 2.40 -21.99 2.34
N LEU A 11 1.91 -22.73 1.34
CA LEU A 11 0.67 -23.49 1.46
C LEU A 11 0.81 -24.86 0.80
N GLN A 12 0.41 -25.91 1.52
CA GLN A 12 0.37 -27.28 1.01
C GLN A 12 -1.03 -27.86 1.25
N ILE A 13 -1.59 -28.51 0.23
CA ILE A 13 -2.81 -29.30 0.39
C ILE A 13 -2.43 -30.79 0.35
N VAL A 14 -2.84 -31.52 1.38
CA VAL A 14 -2.61 -32.97 1.49
C VAL A 14 -3.94 -33.68 1.48
N GLN A 15 -4.17 -34.48 0.45
CA GLN A 15 -5.37 -35.32 0.37
C GLN A 15 -5.24 -36.50 1.35
N ILE A 16 -6.28 -36.70 2.15
CA ILE A 16 -6.37 -37.75 3.15
C ILE A 16 -7.50 -38.70 2.78
N THR A 17 -7.24 -40.00 2.93
CA THR A 17 -8.21 -41.07 2.76
C THR A 17 -8.78 -41.50 4.10
N THR A 18 -9.93 -42.15 4.04
CA THR A 18 -10.56 -42.83 5.19
C THR A 18 -9.60 -43.73 5.98
N ARG A 19 -8.66 -44.43 5.32
CA ARG A 19 -7.69 -45.32 5.96
C ARG A 19 -6.63 -44.55 6.75
N GLN A 20 -6.13 -43.47 6.15
CA GLN A 20 -5.13 -42.58 6.78
C GLN A 20 -5.70 -41.84 8.00
N LEU A 21 -7.03 -41.74 8.10
CA LEU A 21 -7.74 -41.16 9.24
C LEU A 21 -8.12 -42.20 10.33
N ARG A 22 -7.60 -43.44 10.30
CA ARG A 22 -8.06 -44.54 11.20
C ARG A 22 -7.00 -45.41 11.90
N SER A 23 -5.76 -45.51 11.41
CA SER A 23 -4.86 -46.58 11.89
C SER A 23 -4.02 -46.25 13.13
N ASP A 24 -3.65 -44.98 13.32
CA ASP A 24 -2.60 -44.49 14.26
C ASP A 24 -2.34 -43.00 13.95
N ALA A 25 -3.43 -42.28 13.67
CA ALA A 25 -3.50 -41.13 12.79
C ALA A 25 -2.64 -39.91 13.16
N VAL A 26 -2.19 -39.78 14.41
CA VAL A 26 -1.37 -38.63 14.84
C VAL A 26 0.01 -38.65 14.17
N ALA A 27 0.75 -39.75 14.28
CA ALA A 27 2.11 -39.83 13.73
C ALA A 27 2.12 -39.72 12.19
N GLY A 28 1.15 -40.38 11.55
CA GLY A 28 0.98 -40.34 10.10
C GLY A 28 0.64 -38.96 9.58
N MET A 29 -0.18 -38.17 10.29
CA MET A 29 -0.55 -36.82 9.88
C MET A 29 0.47 -35.75 10.30
N GLN A 30 1.14 -35.94 11.44
CA GLN A 30 2.19 -35.04 11.94
C GLN A 30 3.35 -34.85 10.96
N ARG A 31 3.69 -35.85 10.14
CA ARG A 31 4.75 -35.74 9.14
C ARG A 31 4.48 -34.69 8.06
N TRP A 32 3.21 -34.36 7.83
CA TRP A 32 2.81 -33.31 6.90
C TRP A 32 2.51 -31.98 7.61
N CYS A 33 2.56 -31.97 8.94
CA CYS A 33 2.43 -30.75 9.69
C CYS A 33 3.73 -29.94 9.55
N PRO A 34 3.63 -28.64 9.26
CA PRO A 34 4.79 -27.78 9.18
C PRO A 34 5.42 -27.64 10.58
N PRO A 35 6.74 -27.39 10.70
CA PRO A 35 7.33 -27.03 11.99
C PRO A 35 6.55 -25.92 12.67
N LYS A 36 6.43 -25.92 14.00
CA LYS A 36 5.65 -24.89 14.72
C LYS A 36 6.18 -23.47 14.49
N SER A 37 7.47 -23.34 14.21
CA SER A 37 8.14 -22.08 13.85
C SER A 37 7.97 -21.69 12.37
N SER A 38 7.44 -22.57 11.52
CA SER A 38 7.28 -22.33 10.09
C SER A 38 6.09 -21.41 9.81
N THR A 39 6.16 -20.70 8.70
CA THR A 39 5.06 -19.89 8.16
C THR A 39 4.17 -20.69 7.21
N LYS A 40 4.59 -21.90 6.84
CA LYS A 40 3.87 -22.80 5.93
C LYS A 40 2.57 -23.27 6.57
N ILE A 41 1.49 -23.29 5.80
CA ILE A 41 0.20 -23.86 6.15
C ILE A 41 0.07 -25.25 5.52
N THR A 42 -0.50 -26.19 6.27
CA THR A 42 -0.99 -27.46 5.72
C THR A 42 -2.51 -27.51 5.82
N LEU A 43 -3.18 -27.69 4.69
CA LEU A 43 -4.61 -28.00 4.62
C LEU A 43 -4.80 -29.48 4.31
N PHE A 44 -5.46 -30.20 5.20
CA PHE A 44 -5.83 -31.59 4.98
C PHE A 44 -7.16 -31.65 4.22
N ASP A 45 -7.11 -32.15 2.98
CA ASP A 45 -8.30 -32.36 2.16
C ASP A 45 -8.96 -33.70 2.53
N LEU A 46 -10.17 -33.60 3.05
CA LEU A 46 -11.01 -34.69 3.54
C LEU A 46 -11.97 -35.23 2.47
N SER A 47 -11.87 -34.79 1.22
CA SER A 47 -12.72 -35.25 0.11
C SER A 47 -12.68 -36.76 -0.10
N GLY A 48 -11.54 -37.41 0.20
CA GLY A 48 -11.35 -38.86 0.16
C GLY A 48 -11.79 -39.61 1.44
N VAL A 49 -12.36 -38.90 2.42
CA VAL A 49 -12.81 -39.47 3.70
C VAL A 49 -14.31 -39.71 3.64
N GLY A 50 -14.71 -40.97 3.55
CA GLY A 50 -16.12 -41.38 3.57
C GLY A 50 -16.75 -41.28 4.96
N ASN A 51 -16.01 -41.65 6.01
CA ASN A 51 -16.45 -41.55 7.40
C ASN A 51 -15.25 -41.41 8.35
N ALA A 52 -15.38 -40.58 9.38
CA ALA A 52 -14.37 -40.35 10.42
C ALA A 52 -14.73 -41.09 11.72
N SER A 53 -13.86 -42.01 12.16
CA SER A 53 -13.99 -42.65 13.48
C SER A 53 -13.75 -41.62 14.60
N GLU A 54 -14.11 -41.97 15.84
CA GLU A 54 -13.80 -41.12 17.01
C GLU A 54 -12.28 -40.91 17.16
N SER A 55 -11.48 -41.95 16.93
CA SER A 55 -10.02 -41.86 16.88
C SER A 55 -9.51 -40.90 15.80
N GLY A 56 -10.13 -40.90 14.61
CA GLY A 56 -9.78 -39.99 13.52
C GLY A 56 -10.11 -38.54 13.85
N ILE A 57 -11.28 -38.29 14.44
CA ILE A 57 -11.67 -36.95 14.92
C ILE A 57 -10.71 -36.47 16.01
N SER A 58 -10.36 -37.33 16.98
CA SER A 58 -9.40 -37.00 18.03
C SER A 58 -8.02 -36.62 17.46
N ALA A 59 -7.56 -37.29 16.40
CA ALA A 59 -6.31 -36.95 15.74
C ALA A 59 -6.36 -35.59 15.04
N MET A 60 -7.49 -35.27 14.38
CA MET A 60 -7.70 -33.95 13.77
C MET A 60 -7.60 -32.83 14.81
N ILE A 61 -8.26 -32.98 15.96
CA ILE A 61 -8.22 -32.03 17.08
C ILE A 61 -6.80 -31.89 17.60
N PHE A 62 -6.14 -33.00 17.91
CA PHE A 62 -4.79 -33.00 18.48
C PHE A 62 -3.80 -32.24 17.58
N ILE A 63 -3.90 -32.43 16.26
CA ILE A 63 -3.05 -31.74 15.30
C ILE A 63 -3.39 -30.26 15.19
N ALA A 64 -4.68 -29.91 15.12
CA ALA A 64 -5.12 -28.52 15.03
C ALA A 64 -4.73 -27.70 16.27
N GLN A 65 -4.82 -28.30 17.46
CA GLN A 65 -4.40 -27.68 18.72
C GLN A 65 -2.88 -27.66 18.87
N GLY A 66 -2.19 -28.69 18.39
CA GLY A 66 -0.74 -28.78 18.42
C GLY A 66 -0.04 -27.82 17.44
N ASN A 67 -0.74 -27.36 16.40
CA ASN A 67 -0.17 -26.56 15.31
C ASN A 67 -1.16 -25.53 14.74
N ALA A 68 -0.89 -24.25 15.01
CA ALA A 68 -1.72 -23.14 14.56
C ALA A 68 -1.75 -22.93 13.03
N ASN A 69 -0.89 -23.62 12.28
CA ASN A 69 -0.79 -23.55 10.83
C ASN A 69 -1.47 -24.74 10.11
N VAL A 70 -2.33 -25.48 10.81
CA VAL A 70 -3.12 -26.57 10.21
C VAL A 70 -4.59 -26.18 10.06
N GLY A 71 -5.16 -26.56 8.91
CA GLY A 71 -6.59 -26.53 8.64
C GLY A 71 -7.06 -27.77 7.87
N PHE A 72 -8.37 -27.85 7.64
CA PHE A 72 -9.04 -28.95 6.98
C PHE A 72 -9.98 -28.41 5.91
N LEU A 73 -10.21 -29.16 4.84
CA LEU A 73 -11.20 -28.80 3.83
C LEU A 73 -11.90 -30.02 3.24
N GLY A 74 -12.98 -29.83 2.51
CA GLY A 74 -13.58 -30.89 1.68
C GLY A 74 -14.27 -32.00 2.48
N ALA A 75 -14.60 -31.77 3.75
CA ALA A 75 -15.31 -32.75 4.56
C ALA A 75 -16.70 -33.04 3.97
N ASN A 76 -17.01 -34.32 3.74
CA ASN A 76 -18.34 -34.69 3.27
C ASN A 76 -19.42 -34.44 4.35
N HIS A 77 -20.69 -34.51 3.94
CA HIS A 77 -21.82 -34.22 4.82
C HIS A 77 -21.86 -35.10 6.10
N SER A 78 -21.46 -36.37 6.01
CA SER A 78 -21.43 -37.28 7.16
C SER A 78 -20.39 -36.85 8.20
N VAL A 79 -19.18 -36.50 7.74
CA VAL A 79 -18.10 -36.01 8.61
C VAL A 79 -18.47 -34.66 9.22
N GLN A 80 -19.00 -33.73 8.42
CA GLN A 80 -19.45 -32.42 8.91
C GLN A 80 -20.53 -32.53 10.00
N ARG A 81 -21.58 -33.35 9.79
CA ARG A 81 -22.61 -33.59 10.83
C ARG A 81 -22.01 -34.07 12.14
N LYS A 82 -21.03 -34.96 12.06
CA LYS A 82 -20.38 -35.52 13.24
C LYS A 82 -19.55 -34.47 13.98
N LEU A 83 -18.82 -33.61 13.26
CA LEU A 83 -18.07 -32.50 13.85
C LEU A 83 -19.00 -31.48 14.52
N VAL A 84 -20.09 -31.09 13.88
CA VAL A 84 -21.11 -30.18 14.45
C VAL A 84 -21.76 -30.78 15.69
N LYS A 85 -22.13 -32.07 15.65
CA LYS A 85 -22.71 -32.77 16.82
C LYS A 85 -21.77 -32.76 18.03
N LEU A 86 -20.46 -32.74 17.78
CA LEU A 86 -19.42 -32.68 18.81
C LEU A 86 -19.00 -31.24 19.17
N GLY A 87 -19.55 -30.22 18.51
CA GLY A 87 -19.19 -28.81 18.71
C GLY A 87 -17.79 -28.43 18.22
N LEU A 88 -17.22 -29.22 17.30
CA LEU A 88 -15.83 -29.08 16.83
C LEU A 88 -15.70 -28.29 15.53
N ASP A 89 -16.81 -27.95 14.89
CA ASP A 89 -16.88 -27.19 13.64
C ASP A 89 -16.29 -25.79 13.76
N LYS A 90 -16.26 -25.23 14.98
CA LYS A 90 -15.65 -23.91 15.28
C LYS A 90 -14.20 -24.00 15.77
N GLU A 91 -13.83 -25.12 16.39
CA GLU A 91 -12.48 -25.36 16.92
C GLU A 91 -11.51 -25.78 15.81
N LEU A 92 -12.01 -26.53 14.84
CA LEU A 92 -11.27 -26.92 13.66
C LEU A 92 -11.41 -25.86 12.58
N ARG A 93 -10.30 -25.42 12.00
CA ARG A 93 -10.28 -24.55 10.81
C ARG A 93 -10.75 -25.35 9.60
N LEU A 94 -12.06 -25.54 9.48
CA LEU A 94 -12.69 -26.34 8.45
C LEU A 94 -13.26 -25.43 7.35
N PHE A 95 -12.87 -25.71 6.12
CA PHE A 95 -13.37 -25.06 4.91
C PHE A 95 -14.20 -26.05 4.10
N SER A 96 -15.18 -25.56 3.33
CA SER A 96 -15.95 -26.39 2.42
C SER A 96 -15.07 -26.95 1.30
N ASP A 97 -14.21 -26.10 0.73
CA ASP A 97 -13.29 -26.46 -0.35
C ASP A 97 -12.01 -25.60 -0.33
N ALA A 98 -11.13 -25.83 -1.30
CA ALA A 98 -9.88 -25.09 -1.44
C ALA A 98 -10.07 -23.62 -1.82
N LYS A 99 -11.17 -23.28 -2.53
CA LYS A 99 -11.49 -21.90 -2.92
C LYS A 99 -11.86 -21.08 -1.70
N GLU A 100 -12.74 -21.59 -0.84
CA GLU A 100 -13.08 -20.95 0.44
C GLU A 100 -11.85 -20.81 1.33
N ALA A 101 -11.02 -21.84 1.42
CA ALA A 101 -9.79 -21.79 2.21
C ALA A 101 -8.85 -20.67 1.74
N LEU A 102 -8.61 -20.55 0.44
CA LEU A 102 -7.77 -19.49 -0.14
C LEU A 102 -8.32 -18.08 0.05
N GLU A 103 -9.65 -17.95 0.08
CA GLU A 103 -10.33 -16.68 0.32
C GLU A 103 -10.35 -16.28 1.81
N ASN A 104 -10.15 -17.25 2.70
CA ASN A 104 -10.22 -17.04 4.14
C ASN A 104 -9.08 -16.13 4.66
N PRO A 105 -9.37 -15.12 5.51
CA PRO A 105 -8.37 -14.23 6.07
C PRO A 105 -7.20 -14.93 6.78
N TRP A 106 -7.44 -16.08 7.41
CA TRP A 106 -6.38 -16.84 8.09
C TRP A 106 -5.33 -17.40 7.12
N VAL A 107 -5.76 -17.88 5.95
CA VAL A 107 -4.86 -18.34 4.88
C VAL A 107 -4.21 -17.14 4.18
N LYS A 108 -5.00 -16.15 3.77
CA LYS A 108 -4.51 -14.97 3.05
C LYS A 108 -3.35 -14.29 3.77
N ARG A 109 -3.48 -14.06 5.09
CA ARG A 109 -2.46 -13.42 5.94
C ARG A 109 -1.17 -14.24 6.14
N ARG A 110 -1.03 -15.40 5.52
CA ARG A 110 0.17 -16.24 5.60
C ARG A 110 0.79 -16.51 4.23
N ARG A 111 0.16 -16.09 3.13
CA ARG A 111 0.59 -16.44 1.77
C ARG A 111 1.94 -15.86 1.38
N LEU A 112 2.36 -14.75 1.98
CA LEU A 112 3.65 -14.09 1.73
C LEU A 112 4.49 -13.93 3.01
N LYS A 113 4.23 -14.75 4.03
CA LYS A 113 4.91 -14.60 5.32
C LYS A 113 6.35 -15.10 5.23
N GLY A 114 7.29 -14.20 5.52
CA GLY A 114 8.73 -14.39 5.34
C GLY A 114 9.26 -13.86 4.01
N THR A 115 8.37 -13.43 3.10
CA THR A 115 8.77 -12.68 1.91
C THR A 115 9.12 -11.25 2.31
N LYS A 116 10.20 -10.71 1.73
CA LYS A 116 10.58 -9.31 1.96
C LYS A 116 9.95 -8.38 0.94
N ALA A 117 9.64 -7.18 1.38
CA ALA A 117 9.23 -6.07 0.53
C ALA A 117 10.18 -4.89 0.67
N VAL A 118 10.58 -4.30 -0.44
CA VAL A 118 11.28 -3.01 -0.46
C VAL A 118 10.28 -1.93 -0.83
N VAL A 119 10.23 -0.84 -0.06
CA VAL A 119 9.48 0.37 -0.41
C VAL A 119 10.48 1.46 -0.79
N LEU A 120 10.44 1.84 -2.06
CA LEU A 120 11.25 2.91 -2.62
C LEU A 120 10.68 4.27 -2.18
N ALA A 121 11.36 4.92 -1.25
CA ALA A 121 10.90 6.16 -0.59
C ALA A 121 11.88 7.34 -0.81
N ALA A 122 12.69 7.26 -1.87
CA ALA A 122 13.77 8.21 -2.12
C ALA A 122 13.34 9.49 -2.89
N GLY A 123 12.17 9.47 -3.54
CA GLY A 123 11.76 10.52 -4.45
C GLY A 123 11.50 11.88 -3.77
N LYS A 124 12.09 12.95 -4.30
CA LYS A 124 11.86 14.34 -3.84
C LYS A 124 10.41 14.80 -4.03
N GLY A 125 9.66 14.18 -4.95
CA GLY A 125 8.28 14.55 -5.24
C GLY A 125 8.13 16.00 -5.71
N SER A 126 9.09 16.52 -6.48
CA SER A 126 9.13 17.93 -6.91
C SER A 126 7.88 18.38 -7.67
N ARG A 127 7.23 17.49 -8.42
CA ARG A 127 5.96 17.76 -9.12
C ARG A 127 4.75 17.87 -8.17
N CYS A 128 4.89 17.42 -6.92
CA CYS A 128 3.90 17.58 -5.87
C CYS A 128 4.13 18.86 -5.05
N ALA A 129 5.18 19.63 -5.32
CA ALA A 129 5.42 20.90 -4.63
C ALA A 129 4.20 21.85 -4.78
N PRO A 130 3.81 22.59 -3.72
CA PRO A 130 4.51 22.75 -2.43
C PRO A 130 4.26 21.65 -1.39
N LEU A 131 3.37 20.67 -1.66
CA LEU A 131 3.00 19.61 -0.70
C LEU A 131 4.22 18.88 -0.14
N THR A 132 5.27 18.76 -0.95
CA THR A 132 6.48 18.04 -0.62
C THR A 132 7.62 18.90 -0.07
N PHE A 133 7.44 20.21 0.14
CA PHE A 133 8.51 21.05 0.70
C PHE A 133 8.94 20.64 2.10
N ASN A 134 7.97 20.28 2.94
CA ASN A 134 8.18 19.93 4.35
C ASN A 134 7.70 18.51 4.68
N MET A 135 7.35 17.71 3.66
CA MET A 135 6.85 16.35 3.83
C MET A 135 7.35 15.46 2.69
N PRO A 136 7.90 14.27 2.96
CA PRO A 136 8.30 13.37 1.89
C PRO A 136 7.07 12.82 1.16
N LYS A 137 7.19 12.54 -0.14
CA LYS A 137 6.07 12.11 -0.99
C LYS A 137 5.27 10.91 -0.42
N PRO A 138 5.89 9.83 0.11
CA PRO A 138 5.16 8.72 0.72
C PRO A 138 4.33 9.10 1.96
N MET A 139 4.61 10.27 2.56
CA MET A 139 3.91 10.79 3.72
C MET A 139 2.70 11.67 3.39
N LEU A 140 2.47 11.98 2.09
CA LEU A 140 1.31 12.76 1.68
C LEU A 140 0.00 12.12 2.19
N PRO A 141 -0.91 12.89 2.81
CA PRO A 141 -2.07 12.33 3.48
C PRO A 141 -3.24 12.09 2.50
N ILE A 142 -3.71 10.86 2.43
CA ILE A 142 -4.97 10.48 1.78
C ILE A 142 -6.02 10.28 2.87
N LEU A 143 -7.03 11.15 2.91
CA LEU A 143 -7.98 11.26 4.03
C LEU A 143 -7.30 11.32 5.41
N GLY A 144 -6.22 12.10 5.52
CA GLY A 144 -5.48 12.29 6.77
C GLY A 144 -4.48 11.18 7.11
N ARG A 145 -4.41 10.09 6.35
CA ARG A 145 -3.45 9.00 6.55
C ARG A 145 -2.37 8.99 5.46
N PRO A 146 -1.07 8.93 5.79
CA PRO A 146 0.03 8.81 4.82
C PRO A 146 -0.15 7.69 3.79
N ILE A 147 0.21 7.91 2.53
CA ILE A 147 0.20 6.88 1.46
C ILE A 147 0.93 5.60 1.91
N ILE A 148 2.09 5.74 2.54
CA ILE A 148 2.89 4.59 2.97
C ILE A 148 2.17 3.73 4.01
N GLU A 149 1.29 4.30 4.85
CA GLU A 149 0.50 3.49 5.78
C GLU A 149 -0.52 2.61 5.06
N HIS A 150 -1.18 3.14 4.03
CA HIS A 150 -2.13 2.36 3.22
C HIS A 150 -1.41 1.18 2.54
N LEU A 151 -0.18 1.42 2.07
CA LEU A 151 0.66 0.36 1.49
C LEU A 151 1.04 -0.72 2.51
N LEU A 152 1.48 -0.32 3.72
CA LEU A 152 1.79 -1.27 4.80
C LEU A 152 0.55 -2.04 5.28
N GLU A 153 -0.61 -1.38 5.37
CA GLU A 153 -1.88 -2.05 5.68
C GLU A 153 -2.22 -3.10 4.61
N HIS A 154 -2.05 -2.75 3.33
CA HIS A 154 -2.28 -3.65 2.20
C HIS A 154 -1.35 -4.88 2.26
N PHE A 155 -0.07 -4.69 2.57
CA PHE A 155 0.88 -5.79 2.79
C PHE A 155 0.41 -6.76 3.88
N GLY A 156 -0.18 -6.24 4.95
CA GLY A 156 -0.72 -7.04 6.07
C GLY A 156 -1.83 -8.00 5.66
N ARG A 157 -2.56 -7.72 4.58
CA ARG A 157 -3.60 -8.61 4.04
C ARG A 157 -3.05 -9.94 3.53
N PHE A 158 -1.76 -9.97 3.18
CA PHE A 158 -1.08 -11.15 2.61
C PHE A 158 -0.02 -11.76 3.54
N GLY A 159 0.21 -11.18 4.72
CA GLY A 159 1.27 -11.61 5.63
C GLY A 159 2.66 -11.11 5.27
N LEU A 160 2.75 -10.11 4.39
CA LEU A 160 4.01 -9.48 4.01
C LEU A 160 4.42 -8.51 5.13
N GLU A 161 5.25 -8.98 6.05
CA GLU A 161 5.54 -8.29 7.33
C GLU A 161 6.96 -7.69 7.36
N ASP A 162 7.91 -8.28 6.64
CA ASP A 162 9.30 -7.84 6.58
C ASP A 162 9.49 -6.79 5.49
N VAL A 163 9.76 -5.54 5.91
CA VAL A 163 9.82 -4.39 5.00
C VAL A 163 11.16 -3.67 5.14
N VAL A 164 11.79 -3.36 4.01
CA VAL A 164 12.96 -2.48 3.93
C VAL A 164 12.55 -1.20 3.23
N ILE A 165 12.89 -0.04 3.80
CA ILE A 165 12.57 1.26 3.23
C ILE A 165 13.88 2.02 2.98
N ASN A 166 14.05 2.66 1.83
CA ASN A 166 15.14 3.64 1.61
C ASN A 166 14.63 5.08 1.71
N PRO A 167 14.55 5.63 2.94
CA PRO A 167 14.27 7.04 3.10
C PRO A 167 15.47 7.86 2.61
N VAL A 168 15.22 8.88 1.79
CA VAL A 168 16.28 9.78 1.29
C VAL A 168 15.89 11.24 1.50
N TYR A 169 15.00 11.79 0.68
CA TYR A 169 14.50 13.15 0.90
C TYR A 169 13.58 13.20 2.14
N LEU A 170 13.87 14.11 3.08
CA LEU A 170 13.16 14.24 4.38
C LEU A 170 13.03 12.91 5.14
N GLY A 171 14.01 12.02 4.98
CA GLY A 171 14.00 10.66 5.51
C GLY A 171 13.71 10.53 7.02
N PRO A 172 14.24 11.41 7.90
CA PRO A 172 13.95 11.36 9.32
C PRO A 172 12.46 11.37 9.67
N GLN A 173 11.61 12.04 8.86
CA GLN A 173 10.17 12.07 9.10
C GLN A 173 9.53 10.69 8.91
N ILE A 174 9.94 9.95 7.86
CA ILE A 174 9.47 8.57 7.61
C ILE A 174 9.90 7.67 8.77
N ILE A 175 11.16 7.78 9.20
CA ILE A 175 11.71 6.97 10.30
C ILE A 175 11.00 7.27 11.62
N GLN A 176 10.77 8.55 11.94
CA GLN A 176 10.09 8.96 13.17
C GLN A 176 8.64 8.48 13.21
N HIS A 177 7.96 8.53 12.06
CA HIS A 177 6.56 8.12 11.93
C HIS A 177 6.40 6.60 12.01
N LEU A 178 7.16 5.86 11.20
CA LEU A 178 7.01 4.41 11.07
C LEU A 178 7.76 3.62 12.15
N LYS A 179 8.83 4.18 12.72
CA LYS A 179 9.69 3.54 13.74
C LYS A 179 10.10 2.13 13.29
N CYS A 180 10.02 1.12 14.16
CA CYS A 180 10.29 -0.27 13.79
C CYS A 180 9.12 -0.97 13.06
N GLY A 181 8.00 -0.27 12.81
CA GLY A 181 6.83 -0.83 12.13
C GLY A 181 5.85 -1.60 13.02
N ALA A 182 6.14 -1.77 14.31
CA ALA A 182 5.31 -2.57 15.22
C ALA A 182 3.83 -2.10 15.27
N ALA A 183 3.58 -0.79 15.21
CA ALA A 183 2.22 -0.22 15.17
C ALA A 183 1.42 -0.64 13.92
N PHE A 184 2.12 -1.04 12.85
CA PHE A 184 1.55 -1.48 11.57
C PHE A 184 1.60 -3.02 11.41
N GLY A 185 2.02 -3.75 12.45
CA GLY A 185 2.25 -5.19 12.37
C GLY A 185 3.37 -5.55 11.39
N LYS A 186 4.43 -4.74 11.35
CA LYS A 186 5.58 -4.89 10.44
C LYS A 186 6.90 -4.96 11.19
N HIS A 187 7.89 -5.54 10.52
CA HIS A 187 9.30 -5.49 10.87
C HIS A 187 9.99 -4.59 9.84
N ILE A 188 10.13 -3.30 10.18
CA ILE A 188 10.70 -2.31 9.26
C ILE A 188 12.20 -2.14 9.54
N GLN A 189 12.99 -2.27 8.49
CA GLN A 189 14.40 -1.88 8.44
C GLN A 189 14.57 -0.69 7.49
N TYR A 190 15.55 0.16 7.77
CA TYR A 190 15.86 1.31 6.94
C TYR A 190 17.25 1.15 6.33
N ALA A 191 17.31 1.21 5.00
CA ALA A 191 18.57 1.32 4.28
C ALA A 191 18.75 2.77 3.86
N ASN A 192 19.38 3.54 4.75
CA ASN A 192 19.46 4.97 4.59
C ASN A 192 20.52 5.35 3.54
N GLU A 193 20.16 6.26 2.64
CA GLU A 193 21.08 6.83 1.65
C GLU A 193 21.41 8.28 1.99
N GLY A 194 20.94 8.81 3.11
CA GLY A 194 21.38 10.11 3.65
C GLY A 194 22.14 9.98 4.97
N HIS A 195 22.66 11.10 5.44
CA HIS A 195 23.38 11.20 6.71
C HIS A 195 23.17 12.56 7.36
N PHE A 196 23.30 12.61 8.69
CA PHE A 196 23.34 13.88 9.41
C PHE A 196 24.75 14.47 9.35
N LYS A 197 24.84 15.77 9.08
CA LYS A 197 26.05 16.58 9.26
C LYS A 197 25.71 17.74 10.17
N GLY A 198 26.03 17.57 11.47
CA GLY A 198 25.44 18.40 12.52
C GLY A 198 23.96 18.05 12.70
N GLU A 199 23.10 19.07 12.76
CA GLU A 199 21.63 18.91 12.87
C GLU A 199 20.92 18.79 11.51
N LEU A 200 21.66 19.00 10.41
CA LEU A 200 21.09 18.99 9.06
C LEU A 200 21.19 17.61 8.40
N TRP A 201 20.11 17.23 7.73
CA TRP A 201 20.00 16.01 6.94
C TRP A 201 20.52 16.23 5.52
N TRP A 202 21.42 15.35 5.06
CA TRP A 202 21.98 15.37 3.70
C TRP A 202 21.51 14.14 2.92
N ASP A 203 20.86 14.36 1.77
CA ASP A 203 20.39 13.32 0.87
C ASP A 203 21.48 12.90 -0.13
N ASN A 204 21.70 11.60 -0.33
CA ASN A 204 22.61 11.08 -1.35
C ASN A 204 21.96 9.91 -2.09
N ALA A 205 20.94 10.21 -2.91
CA ALA A 205 20.25 9.21 -3.71
C ALA A 205 21.22 8.56 -4.71
N ILE A 206 21.30 7.23 -4.68
CA ILE A 206 22.21 6.46 -5.56
C ILE A 206 21.48 5.76 -6.71
N GLY A 207 20.20 6.05 -6.91
CA GLY A 207 19.34 5.40 -7.91
C GLY A 207 18.73 4.10 -7.39
N SER A 208 17.49 3.83 -7.82
CA SER A 208 16.64 2.83 -7.16
C SER A 208 17.17 1.39 -7.24
N ALA A 209 17.88 1.02 -8.30
CA ALA A 209 18.49 -0.30 -8.42
C ALA A 209 19.75 -0.40 -7.55
N SER A 210 20.59 0.64 -7.54
CA SER A 210 21.76 0.67 -6.64
C SER A 210 21.36 0.62 -5.17
N SER A 211 20.21 1.20 -4.80
CA SER A 211 19.61 1.04 -3.46
C SER A 211 19.39 -0.42 -3.09
N LEU A 212 18.85 -1.24 -4.00
CA LEU A 212 18.63 -2.67 -3.77
C LEU A 212 19.95 -3.40 -3.56
N LEU A 213 20.97 -3.10 -4.38
CA LEU A 213 22.29 -3.72 -4.25
C LEU A 213 22.94 -3.35 -2.90
N LYS A 214 22.90 -2.08 -2.51
CA LYS A 214 23.41 -1.61 -1.23
C LYS A 214 22.71 -2.29 -0.05
N MET A 215 21.37 -2.34 -0.07
CA MET A 215 20.58 -3.06 0.94
C MET A 215 21.04 -4.52 1.11
N HIS A 216 21.26 -5.20 -0.02
CA HIS A 216 21.73 -6.58 -0.01
C HIS A 216 23.14 -6.71 0.56
N GLN A 217 24.07 -5.87 0.12
CA GLN A 217 25.48 -5.93 0.56
C GLN A 217 25.66 -5.62 2.04
N GLU A 218 24.91 -4.66 2.57
CA GLU A 218 25.06 -4.21 3.96
C GLU A 218 24.34 -5.12 4.95
N ASN A 219 23.22 -5.74 4.55
CA ASN A 219 22.33 -6.45 5.47
C ASN A 219 22.02 -7.89 5.08
N ALA A 220 22.70 -8.42 4.05
CA ALA A 220 22.37 -9.69 3.40
C ALA A 220 20.86 -9.82 3.16
N ALA A 221 20.26 -8.75 2.62
CA ALA A 221 18.83 -8.54 2.73
C ALA A 221 17.98 -9.51 1.90
N PHE A 222 18.50 -10.10 0.81
CA PHE A 222 17.67 -10.82 -0.17
C PHE A 222 18.26 -12.19 -0.52
N PHE A 223 17.64 -13.26 -0.03
CA PHE A 223 18.04 -14.64 -0.34
C PHE A 223 17.01 -15.40 -1.20
N ASP A 224 15.78 -14.90 -1.21
CA ASP A 224 14.65 -15.42 -1.98
C ASP A 224 14.00 -14.27 -2.77
N ASP A 225 13.09 -14.60 -3.69
CA ASP A 225 12.33 -13.59 -4.44
C ASP A 225 11.66 -12.59 -3.49
N PHE A 226 11.76 -11.32 -3.84
CA PHE A 226 11.30 -10.22 -3.00
C PHE A 226 10.51 -9.20 -3.82
N PHE A 227 9.60 -8.51 -3.14
CA PHE A 227 8.84 -7.43 -3.77
C PHE A 227 9.60 -6.11 -3.71
N VAL A 228 9.38 -5.27 -4.72
CA VAL A 228 9.77 -3.86 -4.70
C VAL A 228 8.57 -3.01 -5.09
N PHE A 229 8.29 -1.95 -4.34
CA PHE A 229 7.19 -1.02 -4.56
C PHE A 229 7.70 0.41 -4.59
N CYS A 230 7.16 1.25 -5.47
CA CYS A 230 7.22 2.69 -5.27
C CYS A 230 6.31 3.10 -4.10
N GLY A 231 6.80 3.96 -3.21
CA GLY A 231 6.10 4.35 -1.98
C GLY A 231 5.00 5.41 -2.15
N ASP A 232 4.55 5.67 -3.37
CA ASP A 232 3.73 6.84 -3.73
C ASP A 232 2.42 6.49 -4.45
N ALA A 233 2.01 5.22 -4.44
CA ALA A 233 0.77 4.77 -5.04
C ALA A 233 -0.14 4.01 -4.06
N LEU A 234 -1.45 4.16 -4.24
CA LEU A 234 -2.46 3.33 -3.57
C LEU A 234 -2.84 2.17 -4.48
N ILE A 235 -2.93 0.96 -3.91
CA ILE A 235 -3.20 -0.26 -4.67
C ILE A 235 -4.13 -1.22 -3.92
N ASP A 236 -4.86 -2.05 -4.68
CA ASP A 236 -5.58 -3.22 -4.19
C ASP A 236 -5.09 -4.55 -4.82
N LEU A 237 -3.91 -4.52 -5.46
CA LEU A 237 -3.26 -5.64 -6.14
C LEU A 237 -3.19 -6.91 -5.29
N ASN A 238 -3.58 -8.05 -5.86
CA ASN A 238 -3.40 -9.35 -5.22
C ASN A 238 -1.94 -9.81 -5.29
N LEU A 239 -1.17 -9.44 -4.26
CA LEU A 239 0.27 -9.72 -4.20
C LEU A 239 0.58 -11.22 -4.23
N ALA A 240 -0.28 -12.04 -3.63
CA ALA A 240 -0.03 -13.47 -3.55
C ALA A 240 -0.26 -14.19 -4.89
N GLU A 241 -1.20 -13.73 -5.72
CA GLU A 241 -1.36 -14.21 -7.09
C GLU A 241 -0.20 -13.77 -7.99
N MET A 242 0.28 -12.53 -7.83
CA MET A 242 1.47 -12.05 -8.55
C MET A 242 2.70 -12.91 -8.24
N MET A 243 2.94 -13.26 -6.96
CA MET A 243 4.03 -14.15 -6.56
C MET A 243 3.86 -15.57 -7.11
N GLU A 244 2.64 -16.12 -7.12
CA GLU A 244 2.37 -17.43 -7.69
C GLU A 244 2.68 -17.46 -9.20
N GLN A 245 2.28 -16.43 -9.94
CA GLN A 245 2.62 -16.31 -11.35
C GLN A 245 4.13 -16.20 -11.55
N HIS A 246 4.81 -15.35 -10.78
CA HIS A 246 6.26 -15.17 -10.85
C HIS A 246 6.99 -16.52 -10.70
N LYS A 247 6.70 -17.24 -9.60
CA LYS A 247 7.28 -18.57 -9.32
C LYS A 247 6.97 -19.59 -10.41
N ARG A 248 5.73 -19.62 -10.92
CA ARG A 248 5.34 -20.54 -12.01
C ARG A 248 6.10 -20.26 -13.30
N SER A 249 6.37 -19.00 -13.58
CA SER A 249 7.06 -18.61 -14.81
C SER A 249 8.57 -18.79 -14.75
N GLY A 250 9.16 -18.78 -13.56
CA GLY A 250 10.62 -18.83 -13.39
C GLY A 250 11.35 -17.57 -13.86
N ALA A 251 10.63 -16.50 -14.23
CA ALA A 251 11.23 -15.25 -14.69
C ALA A 251 12.08 -14.60 -13.59
N ALA A 252 13.17 -13.93 -13.97
CA ALA A 252 14.00 -13.20 -13.01
C ALA A 252 13.32 -11.92 -12.51
N VAL A 253 12.40 -11.37 -13.30
CA VAL A 253 11.60 -10.20 -12.93
C VAL A 253 10.15 -10.42 -13.33
N THR A 254 9.22 -10.01 -12.47
CA THR A 254 7.81 -9.84 -12.86
C THR A 254 7.34 -8.43 -12.51
N ILE A 255 6.79 -7.72 -13.49
CA ILE A 255 6.32 -6.33 -13.35
C ILE A 255 4.80 -6.31 -13.33
N ALA A 256 4.16 -5.73 -12.31
CA ALA A 256 2.74 -5.45 -12.41
C ALA A 256 2.53 -4.27 -13.37
N ALA A 257 1.68 -4.45 -14.37
CA ALA A 257 1.44 -3.44 -15.38
C ALA A 257 -0.04 -3.14 -15.55
N GLN A 258 -0.35 -1.91 -15.96
CA GLN A 258 -1.71 -1.48 -16.27
C GLN A 258 -1.78 -0.73 -17.57
N ARG A 259 -2.89 -0.90 -18.30
CA ARG A 259 -3.17 -0.05 -19.46
C ARG A 259 -3.58 1.33 -18.99
N VAL A 260 -2.90 2.34 -19.50
CA VAL A 260 -3.20 3.76 -19.25
C VAL A 260 -3.82 4.40 -20.47
N ASP A 261 -4.40 5.59 -20.29
CA ASP A 261 -4.80 6.43 -21.40
C ASP A 261 -3.56 6.72 -22.29
N PRO A 262 -3.63 6.54 -23.62
CA PRO A 262 -2.52 6.81 -24.52
C PRO A 262 -1.92 8.21 -24.40
N THR A 263 -2.70 9.20 -23.95
CA THR A 263 -2.24 10.58 -23.73
C THR A 263 -1.33 10.73 -22.50
N CYS A 264 -1.25 9.70 -21.65
CA CYS A 264 -0.49 9.73 -20.39
C CYS A 264 0.79 8.89 -20.42
N VAL A 265 1.12 8.23 -21.54
CA VAL A 265 2.25 7.28 -21.64
C VAL A 265 3.62 7.89 -21.32
N GLU A 266 3.80 9.19 -21.55
CA GLU A 266 5.05 9.93 -21.26
C GLU A 266 5.41 9.99 -19.77
N LYS A 267 4.47 9.63 -18.89
CA LYS A 267 4.68 9.62 -17.44
C LYS A 267 5.35 8.34 -16.95
N PHE A 268 5.32 7.26 -17.74
CA PHE A 268 5.59 5.90 -17.29
C PHE A 268 6.61 5.16 -18.15
N GLY A 269 7.19 4.09 -17.61
CA GLY A 269 7.84 3.08 -18.44
C GLY A 269 6.78 2.26 -19.18
N ILE A 270 6.91 2.12 -20.49
CA ILE A 270 5.96 1.43 -21.37
C ILE A 270 6.51 0.07 -21.77
N ILE A 271 5.69 -0.96 -21.65
CA ILE A 271 6.03 -2.37 -21.85
C ILE A 271 5.32 -2.88 -23.10
N ASP A 272 6.00 -3.66 -23.93
CA ASP A 272 5.35 -4.58 -24.86
C ASP A 272 5.63 -6.02 -24.45
N CYS A 273 4.68 -6.91 -24.69
CA CYS A 273 4.77 -8.31 -24.26
C CYS A 273 4.07 -9.27 -25.23
N ASN A 274 4.54 -10.51 -25.28
CA ASN A 274 3.92 -11.56 -26.09
C ASN A 274 2.69 -12.20 -25.40
N SER A 275 2.08 -13.18 -26.06
CA SER A 275 0.89 -13.90 -25.55
C SER A 275 1.14 -14.78 -24.33
N LEU A 276 2.39 -14.97 -23.92
CA LEU A 276 2.82 -15.71 -22.73
C LEU A 276 3.24 -14.76 -21.59
N ASP A 277 2.89 -13.47 -21.68
CA ASP A 277 3.26 -12.41 -20.73
C ASP A 277 4.78 -12.15 -20.62
N GLN A 278 5.59 -12.62 -21.57
CA GLN A 278 7.01 -12.29 -21.60
C GLN A 278 7.20 -10.92 -22.22
N ILE A 279 7.98 -10.07 -21.55
CA ILE A 279 8.29 -8.72 -21.99
C ILE A 279 9.24 -8.79 -23.18
N THR A 280 8.84 -8.17 -24.29
CA THR A 280 9.59 -8.14 -25.56
C THR A 280 10.27 -6.79 -25.79
N ALA A 281 9.73 -5.71 -25.20
CA ALA A 281 10.32 -4.38 -25.27
C ALA A 281 9.95 -3.54 -24.03
N PHE A 282 10.83 -2.60 -23.68
CA PHE A 282 10.64 -1.64 -22.60
C PHE A 282 11.13 -0.26 -23.03
N GLN A 283 10.30 0.78 -22.84
CA GLN A 283 10.62 2.18 -23.14
C GLN A 283 10.37 3.05 -21.91
N GLU A 284 11.41 3.68 -21.35
CA GLU A 284 11.22 4.61 -20.24
C GLU A 284 10.70 5.97 -20.75
N LYS A 285 9.48 6.35 -20.37
CA LYS A 285 8.87 7.67 -20.62
C LYS A 285 8.98 8.13 -22.09
N PRO A 286 8.48 7.32 -23.04
CA PRO A 286 8.52 7.69 -24.46
C PRO A 286 7.61 8.89 -24.72
N LYS A 287 7.87 9.62 -25.81
CA LYS A 287 6.87 10.57 -26.34
C LYS A 287 5.63 9.80 -26.78
N ILE A 288 4.46 10.43 -26.68
CA ILE A 288 3.17 9.83 -27.08
C ILE A 288 3.22 9.27 -28.51
N SER A 289 3.85 9.97 -29.45
CA SER A 289 3.97 9.55 -30.85
C SER A 289 4.91 8.37 -31.10
N GLU A 290 5.77 8.03 -30.13
CA GLU A 290 6.81 7.02 -30.24
C GLU A 290 6.52 5.77 -29.38
N ALA A 291 5.44 5.82 -28.58
CA ALA A 291 5.10 4.76 -27.63
C ALA A 291 4.71 3.46 -28.35
N ILE A 292 5.41 2.37 -28.01
CA ILE A 292 5.17 1.03 -28.58
C ILE A 292 3.85 0.41 -28.13
N SER A 293 3.30 0.86 -27.00
CA SER A 293 2.04 0.39 -26.43
C SER A 293 1.50 1.44 -25.44
N ASN A 294 0.44 1.09 -24.71
CA ASN A 294 -0.03 1.86 -23.55
C ASN A 294 -0.01 1.05 -22.24
N LEU A 295 0.77 -0.04 -22.19
CA LEU A 295 0.91 -0.88 -21.00
C LEU A 295 2.02 -0.31 -20.11
N ALA A 296 1.62 0.37 -19.03
CA ALA A 296 2.50 1.07 -18.13
C ALA A 296 3.05 0.17 -17.02
N ASN A 297 4.35 0.26 -16.77
CA ASN A 297 5.03 -0.20 -15.58
C ASN A 297 4.52 0.59 -14.35
N THR A 298 3.95 -0.12 -13.37
CA THR A 298 3.39 0.52 -12.17
C THR A 298 4.41 0.82 -11.07
N GLY A 299 5.68 0.41 -11.25
CA GLY A 299 6.68 0.51 -10.19
C GLY A 299 6.57 -0.59 -9.13
N ILE A 300 5.84 -1.67 -9.44
CA ILE A 300 5.66 -2.83 -8.57
C ILE A 300 6.29 -4.05 -9.24
N TYR A 301 7.27 -4.61 -8.55
CA TYR A 301 8.11 -5.67 -9.09
C TYR A 301 8.19 -6.85 -8.12
N ILE A 302 8.40 -8.03 -8.67
CA ILE A 302 9.03 -9.15 -7.97
C ILE A 302 10.37 -9.41 -8.65
N PHE A 303 11.42 -9.46 -7.85
CA PHE A 303 12.78 -9.74 -8.32
C PHE A 303 13.28 -11.05 -7.72
N ASN A 304 13.91 -11.86 -8.58
CA ASN A 304 14.80 -12.91 -8.13
C ASN A 304 16.16 -12.30 -7.73
N PRO A 305 16.80 -12.74 -6.63
CA PRO A 305 18.08 -12.16 -6.18
C PRO A 305 19.21 -12.17 -7.21
N SER A 306 19.19 -13.07 -8.20
CA SER A 306 20.21 -13.13 -9.27
C SER A 306 20.34 -11.84 -10.09
N ILE A 307 19.30 -10.99 -10.10
CA ILE A 307 19.36 -9.69 -10.77
C ILE A 307 20.34 -8.71 -10.10
N LEU A 308 20.66 -8.91 -8.82
CA LEU A 308 21.52 -8.00 -8.06
C LEU A 308 22.95 -7.99 -8.63
N ASP A 309 23.43 -9.13 -9.14
CA ASP A 309 24.75 -9.26 -9.78
C ASP A 309 24.86 -8.49 -11.10
N LYS A 310 23.72 -8.08 -11.67
CA LYS A 310 23.65 -7.29 -12.91
C LYS A 310 23.69 -5.79 -12.67
N ILE A 311 23.57 -5.35 -11.42
CA ILE A 311 23.56 -3.93 -11.05
C ILE A 311 25.02 -3.42 -10.96
N PRO A 312 25.39 -2.36 -11.69
CA PRO A 312 26.76 -1.83 -11.64
C PRO A 312 27.10 -1.21 -10.28
N LEU A 313 28.30 -1.48 -9.76
CA LEU A 313 28.74 -1.00 -8.43
C LEU A 313 29.11 0.49 -8.38
N ILE A 314 29.52 1.07 -9.51
CA ILE A 314 30.21 2.37 -9.55
C ILE A 314 29.36 3.52 -10.08
N GLN A 315 28.08 3.28 -10.40
CA GLN A 315 27.21 4.27 -11.01
C GLN A 315 25.84 4.29 -10.31
N ALA A 316 25.23 5.47 -10.25
CA ALA A 316 23.83 5.57 -9.90
C ALA A 316 22.98 4.83 -10.94
N CYS A 317 22.19 3.84 -10.51
CA CYS A 317 21.45 2.95 -11.37
C CYS A 317 19.98 2.94 -10.96
N ASP A 318 19.09 3.21 -11.91
CA ASP A 318 17.63 3.20 -11.72
C ASP A 318 17.01 1.97 -12.37
N ILE A 319 15.91 1.49 -11.78
CA ILE A 319 15.25 0.25 -12.23
C ILE A 319 14.72 0.41 -13.66
N GLY A 320 13.86 1.42 -13.88
CA GLY A 320 13.23 1.66 -15.18
C GLY A 320 14.22 2.13 -16.25
N THR A 321 15.03 3.14 -15.93
CA THR A 321 15.93 3.77 -16.92
C THR A 321 17.12 2.90 -17.31
N HIS A 322 17.65 2.10 -16.38
CA HIS A 322 18.94 1.41 -16.57
C HIS A 322 18.84 -0.11 -16.46
N LEU A 323 18.29 -0.62 -15.35
CA LEU A 323 18.32 -2.06 -15.06
C LEU A 323 17.43 -2.88 -16.00
N LEU A 324 16.16 -2.51 -16.16
CA LEU A 324 15.21 -3.28 -16.98
C LEU A 324 15.65 -3.33 -18.46
N PRO A 325 16.03 -2.21 -19.12
CA PRO A 325 16.57 -2.27 -20.48
C PRO A 325 17.80 -3.16 -20.61
N LYS A 326 18.72 -3.10 -19.63
CA LYS A 326 19.93 -3.93 -19.61
C LYS A 326 19.59 -5.41 -19.51
N LEU A 327 18.75 -5.80 -18.56
CA LEU A 327 18.35 -7.20 -18.36
C LEU A 327 17.69 -7.75 -19.63
N LEU A 328 16.80 -6.98 -20.26
CA LEU A 328 16.14 -7.37 -21.50
C LEU A 328 17.14 -7.55 -22.65
N ALA A 329 18.11 -6.64 -22.79
CA ALA A 329 19.15 -6.73 -23.81
C ALA A 329 20.09 -7.93 -23.60
N GLU A 330 20.28 -8.37 -22.35
CA GLU A 330 21.04 -9.58 -21.99
C GLU A 330 20.24 -10.88 -22.14
N GLY A 331 18.97 -10.81 -22.57
CA GLY A 331 18.11 -11.98 -22.74
C GLY A 331 17.62 -12.59 -21.42
N VAL A 332 17.60 -11.81 -20.34
CA VAL A 332 17.03 -12.25 -19.06
C VAL A 332 15.51 -12.32 -19.18
N ASP A 333 14.90 -13.37 -18.63
CA ASP A 333 13.46 -13.55 -18.65
C ASP A 333 12.75 -12.51 -17.75
N LEU A 334 12.02 -11.60 -18.38
CA LEU A 334 11.18 -10.57 -17.75
C LEU A 334 9.73 -10.86 -18.11
N ASN A 335 8.84 -10.88 -17.11
CA ASN A 335 7.41 -11.11 -17.32
C ASN A 335 6.56 -9.94 -16.82
N VAL A 336 5.35 -9.86 -17.36
CA VAL A 336 4.32 -8.92 -16.90
C VAL A 336 3.22 -9.65 -16.13
N TYR A 337 2.70 -9.00 -15.09
CA TYR A 337 1.50 -9.42 -14.36
C TYR A 337 0.35 -8.45 -14.70
N GLN A 338 -0.60 -8.91 -15.53
CA GLN A 338 -1.68 -8.08 -16.09
C GLN A 338 -3.05 -8.40 -15.45
N SER A 339 -3.15 -8.34 -14.12
CA SER A 339 -4.45 -8.49 -13.44
C SER A 339 -5.25 -7.19 -13.44
N THR A 340 -6.56 -7.28 -13.21
CA THR A 340 -7.38 -6.11 -12.89
C THR A 340 -7.15 -5.74 -11.43
N PHE A 341 -6.60 -4.55 -11.19
CA PHE A 341 -6.46 -3.95 -9.87
C PHE A 341 -6.60 -2.43 -9.98
N THR A 342 -6.79 -1.74 -8.87
CA THR A 342 -6.71 -0.31 -8.75
C THR A 342 -5.24 0.09 -8.55
N TRP A 343 -4.77 1.06 -9.34
CA TRP A 343 -3.48 1.72 -9.15
C TRP A 343 -3.68 3.23 -9.25
N LEU A 344 -3.49 3.93 -8.13
CA LEU A 344 -3.60 5.39 -8.04
C LEU A 344 -2.21 5.96 -7.79
N ASP A 345 -1.52 6.32 -8.87
CA ASP A 345 -0.23 7.03 -8.81
C ASP A 345 -0.45 8.49 -8.45
N VAL A 346 0.14 8.93 -7.34
CA VAL A 346 0.09 10.33 -6.91
C VAL A 346 1.32 11.05 -7.49
N GLY A 347 1.32 11.33 -8.80
CA GLY A 347 2.49 11.87 -9.51
C GLY A 347 2.76 13.37 -9.26
N CYS A 348 1.70 14.16 -9.14
CA CYS A 348 1.70 15.60 -8.92
C CYS A 348 0.57 16.05 -7.97
N GLY A 349 0.49 17.34 -7.66
CA GLY A 349 -0.54 17.88 -6.76
C GLY A 349 -1.96 17.74 -7.32
N LYS A 350 -2.13 17.75 -8.65
CA LYS A 350 -3.43 17.46 -9.29
C LYS A 350 -3.85 16.00 -9.05
N ASP A 351 -2.92 15.05 -9.22
CA ASP A 351 -3.20 13.64 -8.96
C ASP A 351 -3.56 13.41 -7.48
N PHE A 352 -2.87 14.08 -6.56
CA PHE A 352 -3.17 14.07 -5.13
C PHE A 352 -4.59 14.57 -4.82
N PHE A 353 -4.99 15.69 -5.44
CA PHE A 353 -6.33 16.26 -5.28
C PHE A 353 -7.41 15.33 -5.82
N ASP A 354 -7.26 14.90 -7.08
CA ASP A 354 -8.21 14.02 -7.76
C ASP A 354 -8.36 12.68 -7.01
N THR A 355 -7.26 12.15 -6.46
CA THR A 355 -7.29 10.91 -5.67
C THR A 355 -8.14 11.09 -4.42
N ASN A 356 -7.89 12.13 -3.62
CA ASN A 356 -8.70 12.40 -2.43
C ASN A 356 -10.17 12.65 -2.79
N HIS A 357 -10.45 13.41 -3.84
CA HIS A 357 -11.82 13.71 -4.27
C HIS A 357 -12.59 12.45 -4.65
N LYS A 358 -12.00 11.59 -5.48
CA LYS A 358 -12.64 10.32 -5.87
C LYS A 358 -12.92 9.41 -4.67
N ILE A 359 -12.05 9.43 -3.66
CA ILE A 359 -12.26 8.66 -2.42
C ILE A 359 -13.42 9.28 -1.61
N LEU A 360 -13.48 10.61 -1.49
CA LEU A 360 -14.59 11.32 -0.82
C LEU A 360 -15.94 11.05 -1.50
N ASP A 361 -15.96 10.95 -2.82
CA ASP A 361 -17.14 10.61 -3.62
C ASP A 361 -17.56 9.12 -3.49
N GLY A 362 -16.92 8.35 -2.61
CA GLY A 362 -17.23 6.94 -2.36
C GLY A 362 -16.54 5.95 -3.31
N GLY A 363 -15.61 6.43 -4.13
CA GLY A 363 -14.71 5.60 -4.91
C GLY A 363 -13.71 4.85 -4.03
N TYR A 364 -13.09 3.81 -4.59
CA TYR A 364 -11.97 3.08 -3.97
C TYR A 364 -12.22 2.60 -2.53
N LYS A 365 -13.32 1.85 -2.33
CA LYS A 365 -13.78 1.31 -1.03
C LYS A 365 -12.75 0.46 -0.25
N PHE A 366 -11.62 0.10 -0.85
CA PHE A 366 -10.52 -0.55 -0.14
C PHE A 366 -9.74 0.43 0.76
N ILE A 367 -9.84 1.73 0.52
CA ILE A 367 -9.34 2.78 1.41
C ILE A 367 -10.29 2.89 2.60
N LYS A 368 -9.77 2.64 3.80
CA LYS A 368 -10.54 2.63 5.03
C LYS A 368 -10.27 3.86 5.88
N HIS A 369 -11.31 4.33 6.55
CA HIS A 369 -11.25 5.35 7.58
C HIS A 369 -12.12 4.95 8.78
N SER A 370 -11.82 5.52 9.95
CA SER A 370 -12.57 5.30 11.20
C SER A 370 -13.70 6.31 11.42
N ALA A 371 -13.80 7.35 10.59
CA ALA A 371 -14.83 8.38 10.71
C ALA A 371 -16.24 7.80 10.59
N LYS A 372 -17.15 8.29 11.42
CA LYS A 372 -18.56 7.90 11.42
C LYS A 372 -19.32 8.75 10.40
N GLU A 373 -20.18 8.11 9.61
CA GLU A 373 -21.11 8.83 8.76
C GLU A 373 -22.24 9.40 9.61
N PHE A 374 -22.34 10.73 9.66
CA PHE A 374 -23.36 11.46 10.42
C PHE A 374 -24.58 11.78 9.56
N SER A 375 -24.37 11.95 8.26
CA SER A 375 -25.39 12.16 7.24
C SER A 375 -24.84 11.65 5.91
N PRO A 376 -25.66 11.35 4.89
CA PRO A 376 -25.18 10.79 3.63
C PRO A 376 -24.00 11.58 3.03
N GLY A 377 -22.84 10.93 2.92
CA GLY A 377 -21.60 11.52 2.42
C GLY A 377 -20.89 12.48 3.37
N GLN A 378 -21.34 12.63 4.62
CA GLN A 378 -20.73 13.49 5.63
C GLN A 378 -20.14 12.65 6.77
N PHE A 379 -18.82 12.67 6.86
CA PHE A 379 -18.04 11.84 7.78
C PHE A 379 -17.36 12.69 8.84
N LEU A 380 -17.50 12.31 10.11
CA LEU A 380 -16.85 12.95 11.24
C LEU A 380 -15.95 11.96 11.98
N SER A 381 -14.69 12.34 12.13
CA SER A 381 -13.72 11.64 12.98
C SER A 381 -13.93 11.99 14.46
N GLU A 382 -13.13 11.40 15.34
CA GLU A 382 -13.18 11.69 16.77
C GLU A 382 -12.94 13.18 17.06
N GLY A 383 -13.75 13.77 17.95
CA GLY A 383 -13.68 15.19 18.32
C GLY A 383 -14.10 16.18 17.23
N ALA A 384 -14.44 15.73 16.02
CA ALA A 384 -14.92 16.60 14.96
C ALA A 384 -16.35 17.10 15.26
N GLU A 385 -16.58 18.39 15.02
CA GLU A 385 -17.85 19.03 15.36
C GLU A 385 -18.34 19.98 14.26
N ILE A 386 -19.64 19.92 13.99
CA ILE A 386 -20.34 20.86 13.10
C ILE A 386 -21.35 21.64 13.95
N ASN A 387 -21.19 22.95 13.99
CA ASN A 387 -22.15 23.81 14.66
C ASN A 387 -23.54 23.69 14.00
N SER A 388 -24.60 23.59 14.79
CA SER A 388 -25.99 23.48 14.29
C SER A 388 -26.43 24.60 13.32
N LYS A 389 -25.75 25.76 13.33
CA LYS A 389 -26.01 26.89 12.43
C LYS A 389 -25.12 26.91 11.18
N ALA A 390 -24.22 25.95 11.02
CA ALA A 390 -23.43 25.78 9.81
C ALA A 390 -24.28 25.12 8.70
N LYS A 391 -23.89 25.35 7.44
CA LYS A 391 -24.51 24.71 6.28
C LYS A 391 -23.49 23.76 5.66
N VAL A 392 -23.72 22.46 5.74
CA VAL A 392 -22.81 21.44 5.20
C VAL A 392 -23.55 20.56 4.20
N SER A 393 -23.05 20.49 2.97
CA SER A 393 -23.54 19.61 1.91
C SER A 393 -22.41 18.69 1.43
N GLY A 394 -22.69 17.38 1.39
CA GLY A 394 -21.69 16.33 1.11
C GLY A 394 -21.25 16.24 -0.37
N PRO A 395 -20.15 15.52 -0.66
CA PRO A 395 -19.38 14.74 0.30
C PRO A 395 -18.38 15.58 1.11
N VAL A 396 -18.32 15.37 2.42
CA VAL A 396 -17.47 16.14 3.33
C VAL A 396 -16.86 15.21 4.37
N PHE A 397 -15.56 15.35 4.62
CA PHE A 397 -14.85 14.61 5.65
C PHE A 397 -14.17 15.56 6.64
N LEU A 398 -14.55 15.47 7.90
CA LEU A 398 -13.92 16.18 9.02
C LEU A 398 -13.00 15.22 9.76
N ALA A 399 -11.72 15.51 9.75
CA ALA A 399 -10.71 14.78 10.49
C ALA A 399 -10.74 15.15 11.99
N GLU A 400 -9.85 14.54 12.76
CA GLU A 400 -9.84 14.65 14.23
C GLU A 400 -9.84 16.11 14.71
N ASN A 401 -10.75 16.44 15.63
CA ASN A 401 -10.91 17.79 16.21
C ASN A 401 -11.16 18.92 15.19
N ALA A 402 -11.55 18.60 13.97
CA ALA A 402 -11.92 19.61 12.99
C ALA A 402 -13.27 20.25 13.37
N TYR A 403 -13.37 21.58 13.25
CA TYR A 403 -14.55 22.33 13.69
C TYR A 403 -15.11 23.22 12.57
N VAL A 404 -16.44 23.16 12.41
CA VAL A 404 -17.18 24.02 11.47
C VAL A 404 -18.09 24.94 12.27
N ASP A 405 -17.74 26.23 12.28
CA ASP A 405 -18.38 27.22 13.12
C ASP A 405 -19.75 27.69 12.61
N ALA A 406 -20.52 28.34 13.49
CA ALA A 406 -21.85 28.86 13.17
C ALA A 406 -21.81 29.79 11.94
N GLY A 407 -22.65 29.49 10.95
CA GLY A 407 -22.75 30.29 9.73
C GLY A 407 -21.66 30.03 8.68
N ALA A 408 -20.70 29.14 8.92
CA ALA A 408 -19.84 28.62 7.87
C ALA A 408 -20.66 27.79 6.85
N THR A 409 -20.22 27.79 5.59
CA THR A 409 -20.82 27.00 4.51
C THR A 409 -19.77 26.09 3.88
N ILE A 410 -20.02 24.80 3.88
CA ILE A 410 -19.17 23.77 3.26
C ILE A 410 -19.96 23.04 2.18
N ASN A 411 -19.44 23.08 0.95
CA ASN A 411 -20.00 22.37 -0.20
C ASN A 411 -18.98 21.36 -0.74
N GLY A 412 -19.26 20.09 -0.51
CA GLY A 412 -18.41 18.98 -0.93
C GLY A 412 -18.12 18.93 -2.44
N PRO A 413 -17.11 18.16 -2.87
CA PRO A 413 -16.14 17.39 -2.07
C PRO A 413 -15.19 18.28 -1.23
N VAL A 414 -15.14 18.06 0.08
CA VAL A 414 -14.21 18.78 0.99
C VAL A 414 -13.60 17.84 2.03
N PHE A 415 -12.28 17.96 2.22
CA PHE A 415 -11.57 17.38 3.36
C PHE A 415 -11.10 18.51 4.28
N LEU A 416 -11.49 18.45 5.55
CA LEU A 416 -11.01 19.34 6.60
C LEU A 416 -10.09 18.53 7.54
N GLY A 417 -8.79 18.79 7.45
CA GLY A 417 -7.74 18.06 8.15
C GLY A 417 -7.78 18.23 9.68
N PRO A 418 -6.94 17.46 10.41
CA PRO A 418 -6.95 17.46 11.87
C PRO A 418 -6.75 18.87 12.47
N ASN A 419 -7.53 19.21 13.49
CA ASN A 419 -7.51 20.51 14.19
C ASN A 419 -7.74 21.73 13.28
N SER A 420 -8.35 21.54 12.11
CA SER A 420 -8.67 22.63 11.18
C SER A 420 -10.02 23.25 11.51
N ILE A 421 -10.15 24.55 11.26
CA ILE A 421 -11.32 25.35 11.65
C ILE A 421 -11.86 26.10 10.44
N ALA A 422 -13.15 25.92 10.16
CA ALA A 422 -13.90 26.78 9.26
C ALA A 422 -14.69 27.81 10.09
N GLU A 423 -14.20 29.05 10.15
CA GLU A 423 -14.82 30.09 10.98
C GLU A 423 -16.14 30.61 10.41
N LYS A 424 -16.87 31.37 11.23
CA LYS A 424 -18.15 32.00 10.91
C LYS A 424 -18.14 32.71 9.56
N GLY A 425 -19.08 32.34 8.70
CA GLY A 425 -19.28 32.98 7.40
C GLY A 425 -18.23 32.62 6.35
N SER A 426 -17.28 31.72 6.66
CA SER A 426 -16.41 31.12 5.65
C SER A 426 -17.23 30.29 4.64
N PHE A 427 -16.76 30.24 3.41
CA PHE A 427 -17.30 29.43 2.33
C PHE A 427 -16.19 28.54 1.77
N ILE A 428 -16.35 27.23 1.93
CA ILE A 428 -15.37 26.23 1.48
C ILE A 428 -16.05 25.27 0.51
N LYS A 429 -15.43 25.09 -0.65
CA LYS A 429 -15.95 24.21 -1.70
C LYS A 429 -14.82 23.49 -2.43
N ASN A 430 -15.03 22.24 -2.83
CA ASN A 430 -14.12 21.53 -3.74
C ASN A 430 -12.64 21.65 -3.30
N SER A 431 -12.33 21.43 -2.02
CA SER A 431 -11.05 21.83 -1.44
C SER A 431 -10.53 20.83 -0.40
N LEU A 432 -9.20 20.76 -0.29
CA LEU A 432 -8.48 19.96 0.70
C LEU A 432 -7.72 20.89 1.62
N LEU A 433 -8.15 20.97 2.89
CA LEU A 433 -7.46 21.72 3.93
C LEU A 433 -6.65 20.73 4.77
N PHE A 434 -5.34 20.94 4.85
CA PHE A 434 -4.42 20.14 5.65
C PHE A 434 -4.66 20.36 7.13
N GLN A 435 -3.92 19.61 7.96
CA GLN A 435 -3.97 19.78 9.40
C GLN A 435 -3.68 21.22 9.84
N ASN A 436 -4.23 21.62 10.97
CA ASN A 436 -4.02 22.91 11.60
C ASN A 436 -4.31 24.11 10.68
N THR A 437 -5.29 23.99 9.78
CA THR A 437 -5.65 25.06 8.83
C THR A 437 -6.88 25.80 9.32
N ARG A 438 -6.81 27.13 9.41
CA ARG A 438 -7.93 28.00 9.79
C ARG A 438 -8.40 28.79 8.59
N ALA A 439 -9.59 28.49 8.09
CA ALA A 439 -10.30 29.37 7.15
C ALA A 439 -11.01 30.46 7.95
N HIS A 440 -10.51 31.70 7.86
CA HIS A 440 -10.99 32.82 8.65
C HIS A 440 -12.42 33.22 8.30
N SER A 441 -13.01 34.03 9.18
CA SER A 441 -14.36 34.55 9.01
C SER A 441 -14.50 35.28 7.67
N GLY A 442 -15.43 34.85 6.83
CA GLY A 442 -15.63 35.39 5.48
C GLY A 442 -14.67 34.86 4.40
N ALA A 443 -13.79 33.92 4.72
CA ALA A 443 -12.89 33.31 3.73
C ALA A 443 -13.67 32.64 2.59
N PHE A 444 -13.15 32.71 1.37
CA PHE A 444 -13.66 31.99 0.21
C PHE A 444 -12.59 31.04 -0.33
N VAL A 445 -12.81 29.73 -0.19
CA VAL A 445 -11.86 28.68 -0.56
C VAL A 445 -12.55 27.72 -1.55
N ASP A 446 -12.22 27.81 -2.84
CA ASP A 446 -12.82 26.98 -3.89
C ASP A 446 -11.73 26.36 -4.78
N GLY A 447 -11.70 25.03 -4.91
CA GLY A 447 -10.73 24.35 -5.77
C GLY A 447 -9.30 24.37 -5.25
N MET A 448 -9.09 24.49 -3.93
CA MET A 448 -7.77 24.74 -3.34
C MET A 448 -7.23 23.51 -2.59
N ILE A 449 -5.91 23.35 -2.65
CA ILE A 449 -5.15 22.56 -1.68
C ILE A 449 -4.45 23.55 -0.76
N THR A 450 -4.71 23.45 0.54
CA THR A 450 -4.35 24.50 1.49
C THR A 450 -3.73 23.92 2.75
N ASP A 451 -2.69 24.59 3.25
CA ASP A 451 -2.09 24.44 4.58
C ASP A 451 -2.16 25.79 5.30
N GLY A 452 -1.83 25.83 6.58
CA GLY A 452 -1.77 27.07 7.36
C GLY A 452 -0.73 28.10 6.87
N ASN A 453 0.15 27.73 5.94
CA ASN A 453 1.23 28.60 5.43
C ASN A 453 1.14 28.90 3.93
N TRP A 454 0.38 28.11 3.16
CA TRP A 454 0.31 28.23 1.71
C TRP A 454 -1.03 27.72 1.21
N ALA A 455 -1.48 28.23 0.06
CA ALA A 455 -2.63 27.74 -0.66
C ALA A 455 -2.33 27.77 -2.16
N PHE A 456 -2.80 26.77 -2.90
CA PHE A 456 -2.72 26.78 -4.36
C PHE A 456 -3.91 26.06 -4.99
N ALA A 457 -4.32 26.54 -6.16
CA ALA A 457 -5.44 25.94 -6.89
C ALA A 457 -5.02 24.63 -7.56
N HIS A 458 -5.84 23.59 -7.41
CA HIS A 458 -5.58 22.25 -7.95
C HIS A 458 -5.34 22.25 -9.48
N ALA A 459 -5.98 23.17 -10.21
CA ALA A 459 -5.84 23.32 -11.67
C ALA A 459 -4.40 23.62 -12.12
N PHE A 460 -3.59 24.25 -11.26
CA PHE A 460 -2.19 24.60 -11.54
C PHE A 460 -1.18 23.67 -10.86
N ALA A 461 -1.66 22.57 -10.27
CA ALA A 461 -0.87 21.65 -9.47
C ALA A 461 -0.11 20.58 -10.30
N THR A 462 0.38 20.94 -11.49
CA THR A 462 0.88 19.98 -12.50
C THR A 462 2.42 19.92 -12.63
N ALA A 463 3.15 20.92 -12.14
CA ALA A 463 4.57 20.88 -11.76
C ALA A 463 5.02 22.30 -11.39
N ALA A 464 5.68 22.46 -10.24
CA ALA A 464 6.11 23.75 -9.69
C ALA A 464 4.97 24.78 -9.64
N ALA A 465 4.08 24.65 -8.64
CA ALA A 465 3.09 25.69 -8.37
C ALA A 465 3.81 26.98 -7.92
N LEU A 466 4.21 27.80 -8.90
CA LEU A 466 4.77 29.13 -8.72
C LEU A 466 3.70 30.15 -8.29
N ASN A 467 2.41 29.75 -8.31
CA ASN A 467 1.29 30.51 -7.76
C ASN A 467 0.92 29.97 -6.39
N VAL A 468 1.74 30.28 -5.39
CA VAL A 468 1.28 30.31 -4.00
C VAL A 468 0.63 31.67 -3.80
N SER A 469 -0.71 31.71 -3.85
CA SER A 469 -1.42 32.89 -3.36
C SER A 469 -1.56 32.69 -1.86
N PRO A 470 -1.03 33.58 -1.01
CA PRO A 470 -1.56 33.69 0.33
C PRO A 470 -3.03 34.05 0.13
N LEU A 471 -3.93 33.15 0.50
CA LEU A 471 -5.28 33.63 0.77
C LEU A 471 -5.11 34.52 2.01
N ASP A 472 -5.46 35.80 1.90
CA ASP A 472 -5.45 36.76 3.02
C ASP A 472 -6.29 36.28 4.23
N TYR A 473 -6.99 35.16 4.08
CA TYR A 473 -7.96 34.59 5.00
C TYR A 473 -7.69 33.12 5.38
N VAL A 474 -6.49 32.56 5.16
CA VAL A 474 -6.12 31.23 5.70
C VAL A 474 -4.81 31.29 6.48
N SER A 475 -4.79 30.69 7.67
CA SER A 475 -3.60 30.65 8.54
C SER A 475 -3.47 29.34 9.30
N SER A 476 -2.32 29.14 9.96
CA SER A 476 -2.09 27.99 10.85
C SER A 476 -2.80 28.16 12.20
N THR A 477 -3.48 27.13 12.69
CA THR A 477 -4.09 27.11 14.04
C THR A 477 -3.07 26.99 15.17
N THR A 478 -1.82 26.62 14.86
CA THR A 478 -0.72 26.58 15.85
C THR A 478 -0.14 27.96 16.18
N GLY A 479 -0.60 29.01 15.48
CA GLY A 479 -0.22 30.40 15.71
C GLY A 479 -0.95 31.07 16.87
N ILE A 480 -0.75 30.58 18.10
CA ILE A 480 -0.79 31.42 19.31
C ILE A 480 0.47 31.08 20.11
N ALA A 481 1.55 31.82 19.86
CA ALA A 481 2.66 31.88 20.81
C ALA A 481 2.13 32.45 22.13
N LYS A 482 2.59 31.89 23.24
CA LYS A 482 2.20 32.27 24.61
C LYS A 482 2.41 33.76 24.97
N ASP A 483 3.02 34.57 24.11
CA ASP A 483 3.37 35.98 24.37
C ASP A 483 2.96 36.95 23.24
N GLY A 484 1.84 36.72 22.55
CA GLY A 484 1.16 37.78 21.78
C GLY A 484 1.92 38.35 20.56
N GLN A 485 3.02 37.75 20.11
CA GLN A 485 3.66 38.09 18.84
C GLN A 485 3.10 37.24 17.70
N GLN A 486 2.48 37.90 16.71
CA GLN A 486 2.21 37.32 15.40
C GLN A 486 3.52 36.87 14.75
N ILE A 487 3.59 35.61 14.34
CA ILE A 487 4.63 35.14 13.43
C ILE A 487 4.23 35.66 12.05
N GLU A 488 5.01 36.57 11.47
CA GLU A 488 4.75 37.03 10.10
C GLU A 488 4.81 35.83 9.12
N PRO A 489 3.86 35.72 8.18
CA PRO A 489 3.93 34.69 7.15
C PRO A 489 5.22 34.84 6.35
N VAL A 490 5.94 33.73 6.16
CA VAL A 490 7.18 33.68 5.37
C VAL A 490 6.86 34.06 3.93
N LYS A 491 7.18 35.30 3.55
CA LYS A 491 7.16 35.74 2.14
C LYS A 491 8.31 35.05 1.40
N LEU A 492 8.02 33.95 0.72
CA LEU A 492 8.93 33.37 -0.27
C LEU A 492 9.04 34.35 -1.45
N ARG A 493 10.24 34.92 -1.65
CA ARG A 493 10.55 35.79 -2.80
C ARG A 493 10.43 34.98 -4.09
N ILE A 494 9.56 35.44 -4.98
CA ILE A 494 9.52 35.03 -6.38
C ILE A 494 10.75 35.65 -7.06
N ALA A 495 11.64 34.85 -7.63
CA ALA A 495 12.63 35.34 -8.58
C ALA A 495 11.88 35.71 -9.87
N SER A 496 12.01 36.97 -10.28
CA SER A 496 11.37 37.61 -11.44
C SER A 496 11.61 36.90 -12.76
#